data_AF-A0A953BMW0-F1
#
_entry.id   AF-A0A953BMW0-F1
#
_cell.length_a   1.000
_cell.length_b   1.000
_cell.length_c   1.000
_cell.angle_alpha   90.00
_cell.angle_beta   90.00
_cell.angle_gamma   90.00
#
_symmetry.space_group_name_H-M   'P 1'
#
loop_
_entity.id
_entity.type
_entity.pdbx_description
1 polymer ?
#
loop_
_entity_poly.entity_id
_entity_poly.type
_entity_poly.pdbx_seq_one_letter_code
_entity_poly.pdbx_strand_id
1 'polypeptide(L)'
;MTSSGSPEDTAGSTGATYPVGPIRVSDRLGAIDTCRGLALLGIFMVNITIFSGPIGDMLKALPPAPTEGITEHIAHYFTAIFFSGKFYPLFSLLFGAGLILQMSSVERRGGRFVPLYLRRLVVLAVIGLSHAIVLWYGDILFIYAFAGLAMLLLRKLRPSTLFILAGVLFGLITVVTLGAAAIGAMVGAAPASTSVSEQAPDVPVGTREQALTADGHDASVVNPAAPADSDGDVAATDGKSEAGEPYPGGPADTAAKEEGDSSRKDVPDEDARPYEVFLKSMESRSDRVQGPWDDRWKEAERDVYRHGGFVPALVVRSITWASMIIFCLFGFGWHVLMMFMIGAALIKVDFFSPSRERWHVRLAWLGLLVGVPLSVVSAAATVLFDPGFARAFLQGWGVMAGGPLMALMYVSLLTLAVNRGYFPAATGAVANVGRMALTNYLMQSVIATFIFYWYGLGLFDQVSRVACVSMVLGIYLVQVLFSNVWMSFFLYGPMEWLWRLLTYLRVPSLFRTASSDRAVGP
;
A
#
# COMPACT_ATOMS: atom_id res chain seq x y z
N MET A 1 19.09 -84.71 -24.19
CA MET A 1 17.92 -84.03 -23.58
C MET A 1 18.20 -83.84 -22.11
N THR A 2 18.34 -82.56 -21.72
CA THR A 2 18.13 -81.96 -20.39
C THR A 2 18.69 -82.66 -19.14
N SER A 3 19.83 -82.17 -18.65
CA SER A 3 20.26 -82.36 -17.26
C SER A 3 20.86 -81.08 -16.68
N SER A 4 20.25 -80.63 -15.58
CA SER A 4 20.81 -80.03 -14.36
C SER A 4 21.83 -78.88 -14.43
N GLY A 5 21.48 -77.78 -13.73
CA GLY A 5 22.47 -76.85 -13.18
C GLY A 5 21.82 -75.62 -12.54
N SER A 6 21.63 -75.63 -11.23
CA SER A 6 21.70 -74.42 -10.41
C SER A 6 23.12 -74.36 -9.85
N PRO A 7 23.77 -73.18 -9.75
CA PRO A 7 23.74 -72.49 -8.47
C PRO A 7 23.89 -70.95 -8.52
N GLU A 8 23.64 -70.38 -7.34
CA GLU A 8 23.88 -69.04 -6.78
C GLU A 8 24.87 -68.09 -7.48
N ASP A 9 24.52 -66.78 -7.50
CA ASP A 9 25.50 -65.73 -7.19
C ASP A 9 24.85 -64.47 -6.60
N THR A 10 25.13 -64.29 -5.30
CA THR A 10 25.56 -63.08 -4.57
C THR A 10 24.92 -61.68 -4.74
N ALA A 11 24.86 -61.02 -3.58
CA ALA A 11 24.37 -59.70 -3.27
C ALA A 11 24.87 -58.56 -4.18
N GLY A 12 23.96 -57.63 -4.48
CA GLY A 12 24.27 -56.35 -5.12
C GLY A 12 23.36 -55.23 -4.64
N SER A 13 23.84 -54.48 -3.64
CA SER A 13 23.84 -53.01 -3.60
C SER A 13 22.52 -52.26 -3.86
N THR A 14 22.02 -51.64 -2.78
CA THR A 14 21.51 -50.27 -2.73
C THR A 14 21.20 -49.56 -4.06
N GLY A 15 19.92 -49.36 -4.33
CA GLY A 15 19.46 -48.48 -5.38
C GLY A 15 17.97 -48.22 -5.27
N ALA A 16 17.56 -47.44 -4.27
CA ALA A 16 16.26 -46.77 -4.32
C ALA A 16 16.30 -45.75 -5.48
N THR A 17 16.11 -46.25 -6.69
CA THR A 17 15.95 -45.46 -7.89
C THR A 17 14.57 -44.80 -7.79
N TYR A 18 14.55 -43.57 -7.28
CA TYR A 18 13.40 -42.69 -7.51
C TYR A 18 13.18 -42.61 -9.02
N PRO A 19 12.04 -43.06 -9.57
CA PRO A 19 11.79 -42.90 -10.99
C PRO A 19 11.65 -41.41 -11.24
N VAL A 20 12.65 -40.81 -11.88
CA VAL A 20 12.57 -39.46 -12.46
C VAL A 20 11.67 -39.57 -13.69
N GLY A 21 10.37 -39.75 -13.44
CA GLY A 21 9.33 -39.65 -14.45
C GLY A 21 9.04 -38.19 -14.77
N PRO A 22 8.50 -37.89 -15.97
CA PRO A 22 7.97 -36.55 -16.26
C PRO A 22 6.94 -36.15 -15.20
N ILE A 23 7.05 -34.92 -14.70
CA ILE A 23 6.20 -34.39 -13.62
C ILE A 23 4.73 -34.61 -13.94
N ARG A 24 3.96 -35.00 -12.93
CA ARG A 24 2.51 -34.87 -13.00
C ARG A 24 2.13 -33.39 -13.08
N VAL A 25 1.16 -33.06 -13.94
CA VAL A 25 0.61 -31.69 -14.06
C VAL A 25 0.17 -31.13 -12.71
N SER A 26 -0.17 -31.99 -11.75
CA SER A 26 -0.48 -31.67 -10.36
C SER A 26 0.63 -30.90 -9.64
N ASP A 27 1.89 -31.29 -9.79
CA ASP A 27 2.97 -30.78 -8.92
C ASP A 27 3.39 -29.38 -9.38
N ARG A 28 3.35 -29.14 -10.69
CA ARG A 28 3.53 -27.80 -11.29
C ARG A 28 2.44 -26.84 -10.83
N LEU A 29 1.19 -27.29 -10.84
CA LEU A 29 0.07 -26.49 -10.37
C LEU A 29 0.16 -26.24 -8.86
N GLY A 30 0.61 -27.25 -8.10
CA GLY A 30 0.88 -27.16 -6.67
C GLY A 30 1.91 -26.08 -6.32
N ALA A 31 3.03 -26.00 -7.05
CA ALA A 31 4.04 -24.95 -6.84
C ALA A 31 3.46 -23.54 -7.05
N ILE A 32 2.70 -23.34 -8.12
CA ILE A 32 2.09 -22.04 -8.44
C ILE A 32 1.06 -21.64 -7.39
N ASP A 33 0.19 -22.57 -7.00
CA ASP A 33 -0.82 -22.32 -5.99
C ASP A 33 -0.19 -22.05 -4.61
N THR A 34 0.87 -22.79 -4.24
CA THR A 34 1.64 -22.52 -3.01
C THR A 34 2.26 -21.12 -3.04
N CYS A 35 2.86 -20.74 -4.17
CA CYS A 35 3.42 -19.39 -4.34
C CYS A 35 2.35 -18.30 -4.20
N ARG A 36 1.14 -18.52 -4.73
CA ARG A 36 0.02 -17.57 -4.57
C ARG A 36 -0.45 -17.48 -3.12
N GLY A 37 -0.56 -18.62 -2.44
CA GLY A 37 -0.91 -18.66 -1.02
C GLY A 37 0.07 -17.85 -0.18
N LEU A 38 1.38 -18.12 -0.30
CA LEU A 38 2.39 -17.35 0.43
C LEU A 38 2.39 -15.87 0.04
N ALA A 39 2.18 -15.56 -1.25
CA ALA A 39 2.11 -14.18 -1.69
C ALA A 39 1.01 -13.37 -0.99
N LEU A 40 -0.12 -13.99 -0.64
CA LEU A 40 -1.19 -13.34 0.11
C LEU A 40 -0.81 -13.02 1.56
N LEU A 41 -0.07 -13.90 2.24
CA LEU A 41 0.49 -13.58 3.56
C LEU A 41 1.35 -12.32 3.45
N GLY A 42 2.24 -12.29 2.47
CA GLY A 42 3.19 -11.21 2.35
C GLY A 42 2.59 -9.89 1.87
N ILE A 43 1.57 -9.93 1.01
CA ILE A 43 0.76 -8.75 0.67
C ILE A 43 0.04 -8.23 1.91
N PHE A 44 -0.58 -9.11 2.70
CA PHE A 44 -1.32 -8.68 3.89
C PHE A 44 -0.42 -8.09 4.98
N MET A 45 0.79 -8.63 5.14
CA MET A 45 1.81 -8.10 6.07
C MET A 45 2.11 -6.62 5.83
N VAL A 46 2.19 -6.21 4.55
CA VAL A 46 2.42 -4.81 4.20
C VAL A 46 1.13 -4.02 4.30
N ASN A 47 0.05 -4.54 3.72
CA ASN A 47 -1.22 -3.83 3.61
C ASN A 47 -1.86 -3.54 4.97
N ILE A 48 -1.70 -4.40 5.97
CA ILE A 48 -2.30 -4.16 7.29
C ILE A 48 -1.84 -2.83 7.89
N THR A 49 -0.59 -2.42 7.62
CA THR A 49 -0.03 -1.15 8.08
C THR A 49 -0.62 0.07 7.36
N ILE A 50 -1.22 -0.16 6.19
CA ILE A 50 -1.93 0.84 5.38
C ILE A 50 -3.41 0.89 5.78
N PHE A 51 -3.99 -0.25 6.15
CA PHE A 51 -5.34 -0.28 6.72
C PHE A 51 -5.37 0.38 8.10
N SER A 52 -4.29 0.30 8.86
CA SER A 52 -4.24 0.71 10.26
C SER A 52 -3.87 2.16 10.50
N GLY A 53 -3.60 2.99 9.48
CA GLY A 53 -3.19 4.37 9.70
C GLY A 53 -3.18 5.23 8.43
N PRO A 54 -2.90 6.54 8.55
CA PRO A 54 -2.92 7.47 7.43
C PRO A 54 -1.92 7.10 6.33
N ILE A 55 -2.31 7.27 5.08
CA ILE A 55 -1.48 6.86 3.94
C ILE A 55 -0.17 7.66 3.88
N GLY A 56 -0.20 8.94 4.26
CA GLY A 56 0.96 9.83 4.23
C GLY A 56 2.10 9.35 5.11
N ASP A 57 1.81 8.76 6.26
CA ASP A 57 2.83 8.25 7.18
C ASP A 57 3.49 6.98 6.62
N MET A 58 2.72 6.15 5.91
CA MET A 58 3.24 4.97 5.21
C MET A 58 4.09 5.34 4.00
N LEU A 59 3.67 6.31 3.19
CA LEU A 59 4.42 6.80 2.02
C LEU A 59 5.78 7.40 2.38
N LYS A 60 5.89 8.09 3.52
CA LYS A 60 7.18 8.61 4.03
C LYS A 60 8.12 7.48 4.49
N ALA A 61 7.57 6.29 4.76
CA ALA A 61 8.29 5.11 5.24
C ALA A 61 9.23 5.42 6.41
N LEU A 62 8.83 6.34 7.29
CA LEU A 62 9.66 6.77 8.42
C LEU A 62 9.84 5.60 9.41
N PRO A 63 11.03 5.47 10.01
CA PRO A 63 11.22 4.53 11.08
C PRO A 63 10.40 4.97 12.30
N PRO A 64 10.10 4.04 13.23
CA PRO A 64 9.57 4.36 14.55
C PRO A 64 10.40 5.46 15.23
N ALA A 65 9.78 6.25 16.11
CA ALA A 65 10.53 7.23 16.88
C ALA A 65 11.60 6.54 17.74
N PRO A 66 12.77 7.16 18.00
CA PRO A 66 13.83 6.55 18.81
C PRO A 66 13.37 6.16 20.23
N THR A 67 12.31 6.78 20.72
CA THR A 67 11.68 6.52 22.02
C THR A 67 10.75 5.31 22.02
N GLU A 68 10.35 4.80 20.85
CA GLU A 68 9.54 3.59 20.75
C GLU A 68 10.35 2.34 21.07
N GLY A 69 9.66 1.29 21.54
CA GLY A 69 10.31 0.05 21.94
C GLY A 69 11.12 -0.63 20.82
N ILE A 70 12.12 -1.42 21.20
CA ILE A 70 12.95 -2.18 20.25
C ILE A 70 12.12 -3.12 19.36
N THR A 71 11.00 -3.61 19.87
CA THR A 71 10.07 -4.47 19.13
C THR A 71 9.47 -3.77 17.91
N GLU A 72 9.13 -2.48 18.02
CA GLU A 72 8.57 -1.68 16.92
C GLU A 72 9.61 -1.49 15.80
N HIS A 73 10.85 -1.22 16.18
CA HIS A 73 11.98 -1.13 15.26
C HIS A 73 12.22 -2.46 14.54
N ILE A 74 12.24 -3.58 15.27
CA ILE A 74 12.38 -4.91 14.69
C ILE A 74 11.25 -5.18 13.70
N ALA A 75 9.99 -4.92 14.07
CA ALA A 75 8.84 -5.13 13.19
C ALA A 75 8.91 -4.26 11.92
N HIS A 76 9.32 -3.00 12.06
CA HIS A 76 9.52 -2.08 10.94
C HIS A 76 10.57 -2.59 9.96
N TYR A 77 11.79 -2.84 10.43
CA TYR A 77 12.89 -3.27 9.55
C TYR A 77 12.68 -4.66 8.98
N PHE A 78 12.11 -5.59 9.76
CA PHE A 78 11.76 -6.92 9.27
C PHE A 78 10.75 -6.84 8.13
N THR A 79 9.71 -6.03 8.28
CA THR A 79 8.70 -5.83 7.22
C THR A 79 9.32 -5.14 6.00
N ALA A 80 10.11 -4.08 6.20
CA ALA A 80 10.79 -3.37 5.12
C ALA A 80 11.73 -4.29 4.32
N ILE A 81 12.54 -5.09 5.00
CA ILE A 81 13.57 -5.93 4.39
C ILE A 81 12.96 -7.17 3.74
N PHE A 82 11.94 -7.82 4.32
CA PHE A 82 11.46 -9.12 3.81
C PHE A 82 10.09 -9.07 3.12
N PHE A 83 9.29 -8.02 3.32
CA PHE A 83 7.91 -7.98 2.81
C PHE A 83 7.65 -6.82 1.84
N SER A 84 8.01 -5.60 2.25
CA SER A 84 7.74 -4.39 1.49
C SER A 84 8.37 -4.48 0.10
N GLY A 85 7.53 -4.32 -0.92
CA GLY A 85 7.95 -4.31 -2.32
C GLY A 85 8.28 -5.68 -2.94
N LYS A 86 7.96 -6.80 -2.28
CA LYS A 86 8.42 -8.15 -2.70
C LYS A 86 7.31 -9.12 -3.05
N PHE A 87 6.14 -8.95 -2.42
CA PHE A 87 5.02 -9.85 -2.63
C PHE A 87 4.04 -9.37 -3.71
N TYR A 88 3.92 -8.06 -3.95
CA TYR A 88 3.19 -7.57 -5.13
C TYR A 88 3.87 -7.97 -6.45
N PRO A 89 5.22 -7.91 -6.63
CA PRO A 89 5.88 -8.39 -7.85
C PRO A 89 5.73 -9.90 -8.00
N LEU A 90 5.85 -10.66 -6.90
CA LEU A 90 5.63 -12.10 -6.89
C LEU A 90 4.21 -12.44 -7.36
N PHE A 91 3.19 -11.80 -6.79
CA PHE A 91 1.80 -12.03 -7.17
C PHE A 91 1.53 -11.59 -8.63
N SER A 92 2.14 -10.48 -9.06
CA SER A 92 2.09 -10.00 -10.45
C SER A 92 2.67 -11.02 -11.43
N LEU A 93 3.83 -11.57 -11.10
CA LEU A 93 4.48 -12.64 -11.86
C LEU A 93 3.57 -13.87 -11.96
N LEU A 94 2.96 -14.30 -10.85
CA LEU A 94 2.03 -15.45 -10.84
C LEU A 94 0.74 -15.19 -11.63
N PHE A 95 0.32 -13.93 -11.77
CA PHE A 95 -0.80 -13.56 -12.63
C PHE A 95 -0.42 -13.68 -14.12
N GLY A 96 0.73 -13.13 -14.52
CA GLY A 96 1.26 -13.28 -15.89
C GLY A 96 1.50 -14.74 -16.28
N ALA A 97 2.01 -15.55 -15.35
CA ALA A 97 2.10 -17.00 -15.49
C ALA A 97 0.70 -17.65 -15.68
N GLY A 98 -0.26 -17.24 -14.85
CA GLY A 98 -1.64 -17.73 -14.92
C GLY A 98 -2.34 -17.44 -16.25
N LEU A 99 -2.04 -16.32 -16.90
CA LEU A 99 -2.53 -15.98 -18.24
C LEU A 99 -2.12 -17.04 -19.26
N ILE A 100 -0.82 -17.37 -19.33
CA ILE A 100 -0.30 -18.34 -20.29
C ILE A 100 -0.89 -19.73 -20.04
N LEU A 101 -0.98 -20.16 -18.78
CA LEU A 101 -1.61 -21.42 -18.43
C LEU A 101 -3.09 -21.48 -18.83
N GLN A 102 -3.83 -20.38 -18.63
CA GLN A 102 -5.23 -20.31 -19.03
C GLN A 102 -5.36 -20.37 -20.56
N MET A 103 -4.52 -19.63 -21.30
CA MET A 103 -4.51 -19.62 -22.76
C MET A 103 -4.29 -21.04 -23.31
N SER A 104 -3.23 -21.72 -22.87
CA SER A 104 -2.95 -23.10 -23.27
C SER A 104 -4.07 -24.06 -22.88
N SER A 105 -4.75 -23.84 -21.75
CA SER A 105 -5.90 -24.66 -21.36
C SER A 105 -7.12 -24.45 -22.26
N VAL A 106 -7.39 -23.22 -22.70
CA VAL A 106 -8.54 -22.92 -23.56
C VAL A 106 -8.29 -23.41 -24.98
N GLU A 107 -7.08 -23.20 -25.51
CA GLU A 107 -6.68 -23.64 -26.85
C GLU A 107 -6.69 -25.16 -27.00
N ARG A 108 -6.23 -25.91 -25.98
CA ARG A 108 -6.32 -27.39 -25.97
C ARG A 108 -7.76 -27.93 -26.03
N ARG A 109 -8.75 -27.13 -25.62
CA ARG A 109 -10.17 -27.48 -25.67
C ARG A 109 -10.87 -26.94 -26.93
N GLY A 110 -10.11 -26.40 -27.90
CA GLY A 110 -10.65 -25.79 -29.11
C GLY A 110 -11.40 -24.47 -28.88
N GLY A 111 -11.24 -23.84 -27.71
CA GLY A 111 -11.98 -22.63 -27.34
C GLY A 111 -11.34 -21.33 -27.83
N ARG A 112 -12.14 -20.25 -27.89
CA ARG A 112 -11.67 -18.90 -28.23
C ARG A 112 -11.16 -18.18 -26.97
N PHE A 113 -9.84 -18.07 -26.81
CA PHE A 113 -9.22 -17.47 -25.62
C PHE A 113 -9.53 -15.98 -25.43
N VAL A 114 -9.40 -15.17 -26.49
CA VAL A 114 -9.44 -13.69 -26.37
C VAL A 114 -10.75 -13.15 -25.79
N PRO A 115 -11.95 -13.53 -26.29
CA PRO A 115 -13.20 -13.00 -25.74
C PRO A 115 -13.42 -13.42 -24.28
N LEU A 116 -13.03 -14.64 -23.93
CA LEU A 116 -13.12 -15.16 -22.57
C LEU A 116 -12.19 -14.39 -21.63
N TYR A 117 -10.96 -14.14 -22.06
CA TYR A 117 -9.99 -13.40 -21.27
C TYR A 117 -10.39 -11.92 -21.09
N LEU A 118 -10.93 -11.26 -22.12
CA LEU A 118 -11.45 -9.90 -21.99
C LEU A 118 -12.59 -9.81 -20.98
N ARG A 119 -13.56 -10.74 -21.01
CA ARG A 119 -14.62 -10.81 -19.99
C ARG A 119 -14.04 -10.97 -18.59
N ARG A 120 -13.06 -11.86 -18.43
CA ARG A 120 -12.37 -12.08 -17.16
C ARG A 120 -11.74 -10.79 -16.61
N LEU A 121 -11.10 -10.00 -17.48
CA LEU A 121 -10.49 -8.72 -17.12
C LEU A 121 -11.53 -7.67 -16.75
N VAL A 122 -12.65 -7.59 -17.48
CA VAL A 122 -13.75 -6.68 -17.14
C VAL A 122 -14.32 -7.02 -15.76
N VAL A 123 -14.61 -8.29 -15.48
CA VAL A 123 -15.10 -8.70 -14.16
C VAL A 123 -14.07 -8.40 -13.08
N LEU A 124 -12.78 -8.65 -13.34
CA LEU A 124 -11.70 -8.33 -12.41
C LEU A 124 -11.62 -6.82 -12.13
N ALA A 125 -11.75 -5.98 -13.15
CA ALA A 125 -11.77 -4.53 -13.01
C ALA A 125 -12.98 -4.05 -12.20
N VAL A 126 -14.17 -4.61 -12.43
CA VAL A 126 -15.38 -4.26 -11.67
C VAL A 126 -15.24 -4.64 -10.20
N ILE A 127 -14.73 -5.84 -9.90
CA ILE A 127 -14.45 -6.27 -8.52
C ILE A 127 -13.42 -5.35 -7.87
N GLY A 128 -12.32 -5.06 -8.57
CA GLY A 128 -11.27 -4.18 -8.07
C GLY A 128 -11.74 -2.76 -7.81
N LEU A 129 -12.49 -2.17 -8.73
CA LEU A 129 -13.07 -0.83 -8.56
C LEU A 129 -14.07 -0.78 -7.40
N SER A 130 -14.91 -1.81 -7.27
CA SER A 130 -15.86 -1.91 -6.16
C SER A 130 -15.11 -2.03 -4.84
N HIS A 131 -14.07 -2.86 -4.79
CA HIS A 131 -13.21 -3.00 -3.60
C HIS A 131 -12.48 -1.69 -3.25
N ALA A 132 -11.90 -1.00 -4.24
CA ALA A 132 -11.20 0.27 -4.09
C ALA A 132 -12.07 1.36 -3.45
N ILE A 133 -13.30 1.48 -3.94
CA ILE A 133 -14.25 2.53 -3.56
C ILE A 133 -14.99 2.16 -2.28
N VAL A 134 -15.51 0.92 -2.19
CA VAL A 134 -16.44 0.50 -1.12
C VAL A 134 -15.73 -0.03 0.11
N LEU A 135 -14.52 -0.59 -0.02
CA LEU A 135 -13.79 -1.17 1.12
C LEU A 135 -12.51 -0.40 1.42
N TRP A 136 -11.56 -0.36 0.49
CA TRP A 136 -10.22 0.19 0.75
C TRP A 136 -9.49 0.59 -0.52
N TYR A 137 -8.91 1.79 -0.52
CA TYR A 137 -8.29 2.41 -1.70
C TYR A 137 -7.05 1.69 -2.24
N GLY A 138 -6.46 0.73 -1.52
CA GLY A 138 -5.24 0.02 -1.94
C GLY A 138 -5.48 -1.21 -2.84
N ASP A 139 -6.56 -1.23 -3.62
CA ASP A 139 -6.86 -2.33 -4.55
C ASP A 139 -5.75 -2.52 -5.61
N ILE A 140 -5.42 -3.79 -5.86
CA ILE A 140 -4.47 -4.17 -6.93
C ILE A 140 -5.17 -4.83 -8.13
N LEU A 141 -6.42 -5.28 -7.97
CA LEU A 141 -7.13 -6.04 -9.00
C LEU A 141 -7.45 -5.18 -10.23
N PHE A 142 -7.79 -3.90 -10.00
CA PHE A 142 -8.06 -2.94 -11.04
C PHE A 142 -6.84 -2.75 -11.93
N ILE A 143 -5.67 -2.44 -11.36
CA ILE A 143 -4.43 -2.27 -12.15
C ILE A 143 -4.00 -3.58 -12.83
N TYR A 144 -4.28 -4.74 -12.24
CA TYR A 144 -4.02 -6.03 -12.87
C TYR A 144 -4.91 -6.29 -14.09
N ALA A 145 -6.13 -5.74 -14.11
CA ALA A 145 -6.99 -5.82 -15.29
C ALA A 145 -6.36 -5.08 -16.49
N PHE A 146 -5.79 -3.89 -16.26
CA PHE A 146 -5.09 -3.10 -17.29
C PHE A 146 -3.77 -3.74 -17.73
N ALA A 147 -2.94 -4.18 -16.76
CA ALA A 147 -1.71 -4.92 -17.08
C ALA A 147 -2.03 -6.22 -17.84
N GLY A 148 -3.15 -6.87 -17.50
CA GLY A 148 -3.67 -8.04 -18.20
C GLY A 148 -4.06 -7.74 -19.65
N LEU A 149 -4.62 -6.56 -19.93
CA LEU A 149 -4.95 -6.13 -21.29
C LEU A 149 -3.68 -5.89 -22.12
N ALA A 150 -2.67 -5.21 -21.56
CA ALA A 150 -1.38 -5.05 -22.21
C ALA A 150 -0.73 -6.42 -22.51
N MET A 151 -0.78 -7.34 -21.53
CA MET A 151 -0.28 -8.70 -21.71
C MET A 151 -1.03 -9.50 -22.75
N LEU A 152 -2.31 -9.22 -23.01
CA LEU A 152 -3.04 -9.86 -24.10
C LEU A 152 -2.32 -9.64 -25.43
N LEU A 153 -1.75 -8.44 -25.69
CA LEU A 153 -0.99 -8.14 -26.90
C LEU A 153 0.34 -8.89 -26.94
N LEU A 154 1.01 -9.00 -25.80
CA LEU A 154 2.34 -9.60 -25.67
C LEU A 154 2.33 -11.13 -25.57
N ARG A 155 1.17 -11.75 -25.32
CA ARG A 155 1.04 -13.18 -24.95
C ARG A 155 1.67 -14.16 -25.94
N LYS A 156 1.76 -13.81 -27.23
CA LYS A 156 2.30 -14.69 -28.29
C LYS A 156 3.81 -14.55 -28.49
N LEU A 157 4.45 -13.55 -27.86
CA LEU A 157 5.89 -13.31 -28.02
C LEU A 157 6.73 -14.45 -27.45
N ARG A 158 7.94 -14.66 -27.99
CA ARG A 158 8.89 -15.66 -27.49
C ARG A 158 9.34 -15.31 -26.06
N PRO A 159 9.70 -16.29 -25.22
CA PRO A 159 10.14 -16.04 -23.85
C PRO A 159 11.34 -15.06 -23.78
N SER A 160 12.30 -15.17 -24.70
CA SER A 160 13.44 -14.25 -24.78
C SER A 160 12.99 -12.80 -25.02
N THR A 161 12.04 -12.58 -25.94
CA THR A 161 11.49 -11.25 -26.22
C THR A 161 10.77 -10.68 -25.00
N LEU A 162 10.03 -11.50 -24.24
CA LEU A 162 9.37 -11.07 -23.01
C LEU A 162 10.40 -10.66 -21.93
N PHE A 163 11.50 -11.41 -21.78
CA PHE A 163 12.57 -11.01 -20.86
C PHE A 163 13.27 -9.72 -21.28
N ILE A 164 13.55 -9.56 -22.58
CA ILE A 164 14.15 -8.32 -23.11
C ILE A 164 13.22 -7.13 -22.87
N LEU A 165 11.94 -7.25 -23.20
CA LEU A 165 10.97 -6.17 -23.01
C LEU A 165 10.80 -5.82 -21.51
N ALA A 166 10.80 -6.82 -20.63
CA ALA A 166 10.82 -6.59 -19.19
C ALA A 166 12.09 -5.83 -18.75
N GLY A 167 13.27 -6.19 -19.26
CA GLY A 167 14.53 -5.49 -18.97
C GLY A 167 14.57 -4.05 -19.50
N VAL A 168 14.05 -3.81 -20.70
CA VAL A 168 13.93 -2.46 -21.27
C VAL A 168 12.97 -1.62 -20.43
N LEU A 169 11.82 -2.18 -20.05
CA LEU A 169 10.84 -1.49 -19.21
C LEU A 169 11.41 -1.17 -17.83
N PHE A 170 12.16 -2.10 -17.23
CA PHE A 170 12.91 -1.87 -15.99
C PHE A 170 13.89 -0.70 -16.12
N GLY A 171 14.69 -0.69 -17.19
CA GLY A 171 15.65 0.39 -17.46
C GLY A 171 14.97 1.75 -17.61
N LEU A 172 13.88 1.82 -18.36
CA LEU A 172 13.11 3.06 -18.56
C LEU A 172 12.54 3.60 -17.23
N ILE A 173 11.90 2.75 -16.43
CA ILE A 173 11.35 3.15 -15.12
C ILE A 173 12.46 3.61 -14.18
N THR A 174 13.61 2.93 -14.21
CA THR A 174 14.77 3.31 -13.40
C THR A 174 15.23 4.72 -13.76
N VAL A 175 15.37 5.03 -15.05
CA VAL A 175 15.73 6.39 -15.51
C VAL A 175 14.70 7.43 -15.07
N VAL A 176 13.39 7.15 -15.23
CA VAL A 176 12.32 8.06 -14.82
C VAL A 176 12.35 8.32 -13.31
N THR A 177 12.49 7.26 -12.51
CA THR A 177 12.47 7.35 -11.05
C THR A 177 13.70 8.07 -10.52
N LEU A 178 14.88 7.80 -11.07
CA LEU A 178 16.11 8.49 -10.71
C LEU A 178 16.10 9.96 -11.15
N GLY A 179 15.53 10.25 -12.32
CA GLY A 179 15.32 11.61 -12.80
C GLY A 179 14.38 12.38 -11.87
N ALA A 180 13.26 11.78 -11.47
CA ALA A 180 12.33 12.38 -10.52
C ALA A 180 12.98 12.61 -9.15
N ALA A 181 13.78 11.66 -8.65
CA ALA A 181 14.53 11.82 -7.41
C ALA A 181 15.56 12.95 -7.49
N ALA A 182 16.27 13.07 -8.63
CA ALA A 182 17.22 14.16 -8.86
C ALA A 182 16.51 15.53 -8.89
N ILE A 183 15.39 15.64 -9.60
CA ILE A 183 14.58 16.85 -9.65
C ILE A 183 14.06 17.21 -8.26
N GLY A 184 13.50 16.24 -7.53
CA GLY A 184 13.01 16.45 -6.17
C GLY A 184 14.11 16.93 -5.22
N ALA A 185 15.32 16.38 -5.33
CA ALA A 185 16.47 16.83 -4.55
C ALA A 185 16.93 18.25 -4.94
N MET A 186 16.91 18.61 -6.21
CA MET A 186 17.24 19.97 -6.67
C MET A 186 16.21 21.00 -6.19
N VAL A 187 14.92 20.66 -6.23
CA VAL A 187 13.84 21.53 -5.74
C VAL A 187 13.89 21.65 -4.22
N GLY A 188 14.13 20.56 -3.50
CA GLY A 188 14.26 20.56 -2.04
C GLY A 188 15.53 21.24 -1.52
N ALA A 189 16.58 21.35 -2.34
CA ALA A 189 17.81 22.07 -2.03
C ALA A 189 17.75 23.56 -2.38
N ALA A 190 16.67 24.05 -3.01
CA ALA A 190 16.49 25.47 -3.24
C ALA A 190 16.31 26.16 -1.88
N PRO A 191 17.16 27.15 -1.51
CA PRO A 191 17.00 27.85 -0.25
C PRO A 191 15.63 28.51 -0.22
N ALA A 192 14.97 28.48 0.94
CA ALA A 192 13.78 29.26 1.24
C ALA A 192 14.08 30.77 1.30
N SER A 193 14.81 31.32 0.33
CA SER A 193 15.06 32.74 0.20
C SER A 193 13.95 33.37 -0.62
N THR A 194 12.78 33.54 0.00
CA THR A 194 11.76 34.56 -0.34
C THR A 194 10.61 34.65 0.67
N SER A 195 10.77 34.14 1.90
CA SER A 195 9.99 34.71 3.01
C SER A 195 10.77 35.91 3.53
N VAL A 196 10.22 37.10 3.29
CA VAL A 196 10.68 38.33 3.92
C VAL A 196 10.65 38.10 5.43
N SER A 197 11.83 38.07 6.04
CA SER A 197 12.02 38.10 7.47
C SER A 197 11.45 39.40 8.02
N GLU A 198 10.21 39.39 8.49
CA GLU A 198 9.72 40.36 9.46
C GLU A 198 10.30 39.96 10.83
N GLN A 199 11.60 40.22 11.00
CA GLN A 199 12.26 40.19 12.30
C GLN A 199 11.75 41.39 13.08
N ALA A 200 10.81 41.16 14.00
CA ALA A 200 10.61 42.06 15.12
C ALA A 200 11.94 42.17 15.89
N PRO A 201 12.41 43.38 16.24
CA PRO A 201 13.66 43.52 16.98
C PRO A 201 13.51 42.95 18.39
N ASP A 202 14.35 41.96 18.72
CA ASP A 202 14.52 41.41 20.06
C ASP A 202 14.91 42.53 21.04
N VAL A 203 14.05 42.77 22.04
CA VAL A 203 14.41 43.54 23.24
C VAL A 203 15.09 42.56 24.20
N PRO A 204 16.38 42.76 24.57
CA PRO A 204 17.04 41.86 25.50
C PRO A 204 16.52 42.09 26.92
N VAL A 205 15.89 41.07 27.50
CA VAL A 205 15.64 40.99 28.94
C VAL A 205 16.94 40.58 29.61
N GLY A 206 17.64 41.53 30.22
CA GLY A 206 18.84 41.26 30.99
C GLY A 206 19.41 42.49 31.70
N THR A 207 19.30 42.49 33.03
CA THR A 207 20.13 43.25 33.99
C THR A 207 19.78 44.73 34.22
N ARG A 208 18.71 44.98 34.99
CA ARG A 208 18.45 46.27 35.66
C ARG A 208 19.03 46.27 37.09
N GLU A 209 20.31 45.96 37.22
CA GLU A 209 21.09 46.15 38.45
C GLU A 209 22.54 46.43 38.02
N GLN A 210 22.85 47.69 37.68
CA GLN A 210 24.23 48.27 37.70
C GLN A 210 24.34 49.71 37.18
N ALA A 211 23.24 50.45 36.98
CA ALA A 211 23.30 51.89 36.70
C ALA A 211 22.80 52.71 37.90
N LEU A 212 23.49 52.53 39.03
CA LEU A 212 23.45 53.39 40.22
C LEU A 212 24.90 53.63 40.61
N THR A 213 25.56 54.59 39.96
CA THR A 213 26.75 55.34 40.43
C THR A 213 27.29 56.23 39.29
N ALA A 214 27.69 57.46 39.63
CA ALA A 214 28.20 58.58 38.81
C ALA A 214 27.08 59.49 38.23
N ASP A 215 26.65 60.60 38.86
CA ASP A 215 27.36 61.81 39.34
C ASP A 215 28.02 62.57 38.17
N GLY A 216 27.78 63.85 37.84
CA GLY A 216 26.93 64.94 38.35
C GLY A 216 27.11 66.21 37.44
N HIS A 217 26.31 67.26 37.69
CA HIS A 217 26.36 68.65 37.16
C HIS A 217 26.01 68.86 35.66
N ASP A 218 25.26 69.87 35.19
CA ASP A 218 24.95 71.20 35.74
C ASP A 218 23.65 71.82 35.14
N ALA A 219 23.24 72.94 35.70
CA ALA A 219 21.92 73.58 35.83
C ALA A 219 21.19 74.23 34.63
N SER A 220 19.85 74.34 34.76
CA SER A 220 19.05 75.60 34.81
C SER A 220 17.54 75.24 34.80
N VAL A 221 16.78 75.32 35.91
CA VAL A 221 16.10 76.50 36.49
C VAL A 221 15.23 77.21 35.43
N VAL A 222 13.90 77.11 35.43
CA VAL A 222 12.94 77.85 36.29
C VAL A 222 11.55 77.12 36.32
N ASN A 223 11.05 76.87 37.53
CA ASN A 223 9.62 76.74 37.93
C ASN A 223 9.24 78.13 38.57
N PRO A 224 8.03 78.48 39.07
CA PRO A 224 6.83 77.67 39.32
C PRO A 224 5.47 78.39 39.18
N ALA A 225 4.36 77.68 39.40
CA ALA A 225 3.33 78.04 40.41
C ALA A 225 2.12 77.07 40.38
N ALA A 226 2.02 76.24 41.43
CA ALA A 226 0.75 75.79 42.01
C ALA A 226 0.23 76.89 42.98
N PRO A 227 -0.96 76.85 43.62
CA PRO A 227 -1.37 75.81 44.61
C PRO A 227 -2.90 75.51 44.60
N ALA A 228 -3.40 74.31 44.92
CA ALA A 228 -3.68 73.70 46.23
C ALA A 228 -5.18 73.67 46.61
N ASP A 229 -5.49 72.60 47.35
CA ASP A 229 -6.46 72.45 48.44
C ASP A 229 -7.94 72.10 48.23
N SER A 230 -8.26 71.00 48.93
CA SER A 230 -9.36 70.80 49.88
C SER A 230 -10.67 70.13 49.41
N ASP A 231 -10.88 68.94 49.96
CA ASP A 231 -12.01 68.50 50.79
C ASP A 231 -13.44 68.94 50.44
N GLY A 232 -14.35 67.97 50.42
CA GLY A 232 -15.78 68.25 50.59
C GLY A 232 -16.70 67.14 50.13
N ASP A 233 -17.06 66.27 51.07
CA ASP A 233 -18.14 65.31 50.98
C ASP A 233 -19.52 65.91 50.61
N VAL A 234 -20.43 65.00 50.23
CA VAL A 234 -21.88 64.94 50.54
C VAL A 234 -22.87 65.20 49.39
N ALA A 235 -23.80 64.24 49.34
CA ALA A 235 -25.20 64.27 48.90
C ALA A 235 -25.58 63.84 47.48
N ALA A 236 -26.15 62.64 47.47
CA ALA A 236 -27.15 62.13 46.54
C ALA A 236 -28.31 63.12 46.30
N THR A 237 -28.91 63.03 45.11
CA THR A 237 -30.37 63.00 44.95
C THR A 237 -30.76 62.29 43.66
N ASP A 238 -31.73 61.39 43.80
CA ASP A 238 -32.49 60.68 42.77
C ASP A 238 -33.32 61.60 41.87
N GLY A 239 -33.66 61.10 40.66
CA GLY A 239 -34.88 61.56 39.99
C GLY A 239 -35.01 61.25 38.49
N LYS A 240 -35.73 60.15 38.17
CA LYS A 240 -36.85 60.03 37.20
C LYS A 240 -36.65 60.55 35.75
N SER A 241 -36.66 59.70 34.70
CA SER A 241 -37.75 58.93 34.05
C SER A 241 -38.45 59.66 32.88
N GLU A 242 -38.90 58.85 31.91
CA GLU A 242 -39.83 59.10 30.77
C GLU A 242 -39.14 59.50 29.45
N ALA A 243 -39.12 58.69 28.37
CA ALA A 243 -40.17 58.04 27.55
C ALA A 243 -40.92 59.02 26.61
N GLY A 244 -40.79 58.80 25.29
CA GLY A 244 -41.53 59.54 24.25
C GLY A 244 -41.17 59.13 22.81
N GLU A 245 -41.96 58.22 22.24
CA GLU A 245 -42.14 57.93 20.80
C GLU A 245 -43.09 58.98 20.13
N PRO A 246 -43.53 58.95 18.83
CA PRO A 246 -42.95 58.46 17.55
C PRO A 246 -43.31 59.27 16.23
N TYR A 247 -42.73 58.86 15.07
CA TYR A 247 -43.15 58.97 13.62
C TYR A 247 -43.19 60.37 12.89
N PRO A 248 -43.26 60.49 11.51
CA PRO A 248 -43.16 59.49 10.40
C PRO A 248 -42.41 59.91 9.08
N GLY A 249 -42.23 58.95 8.15
CA GLY A 249 -42.33 59.17 6.69
C GLY A 249 -41.12 58.81 5.80
N GLY A 250 -41.22 57.74 4.98
CA GLY A 250 -40.34 57.48 3.82
C GLY A 250 -40.90 58.07 2.51
N PRO A 251 -40.51 57.63 1.30
CA PRO A 251 -39.30 56.93 0.85
C PRO A 251 -38.61 57.63 -0.36
N ALA A 252 -37.38 57.27 -0.72
CA ALA A 252 -36.89 57.42 -2.10
C ALA A 252 -35.70 56.48 -2.38
N ASP A 253 -35.87 55.67 -3.41
CA ASP A 253 -34.87 54.84 -4.06
C ASP A 253 -33.61 55.61 -4.43
N THR A 254 -32.45 55.10 -4.04
CA THR A 254 -31.27 55.14 -4.90
C THR A 254 -30.48 53.86 -4.72
N ALA A 255 -30.43 53.10 -5.81
CA ALA A 255 -29.51 52.00 -6.03
C ALA A 255 -28.06 52.50 -5.81
N ALA A 256 -27.41 51.99 -4.77
CA ALA A 256 -25.97 52.05 -4.61
C ALA A 256 -25.43 50.63 -4.53
N LYS A 257 -24.58 50.30 -5.50
CA LYS A 257 -23.71 49.13 -5.48
C LYS A 257 -22.85 49.18 -4.22
N GLU A 258 -22.94 48.16 -3.38
CA GLU A 258 -21.86 47.83 -2.44
C GLU A 258 -21.06 46.67 -3.04
N GLU A 259 -20.03 47.03 -3.80
CA GLU A 259 -18.79 46.27 -3.84
C GLU A 259 -18.06 46.51 -2.52
N GLY A 260 -17.73 45.46 -1.78
CA GLY A 260 -16.70 45.50 -0.75
C GLY A 260 -17.11 45.01 0.64
N ASP A 261 -17.13 43.69 0.83
CA ASP A 261 -16.42 43.11 1.97
C ASP A 261 -15.81 41.77 1.58
N SER A 262 -14.62 41.82 0.97
CA SER A 262 -13.78 40.65 0.72
C SER A 262 -12.70 40.50 1.79
N SER A 263 -12.93 40.98 3.02
CA SER A 263 -11.94 40.85 4.11
C SER A 263 -12.50 40.32 5.42
N ARG A 264 -13.66 39.65 5.39
CA ARG A 264 -13.97 38.66 6.42
C ARG A 264 -13.03 37.46 6.25
N LYS A 265 -11.84 37.55 6.86
CA LYS A 265 -11.03 36.37 7.15
C LYS A 265 -11.97 35.37 7.84
N ASP A 266 -12.24 34.26 7.17
CA ASP A 266 -12.94 33.12 7.74
C ASP A 266 -12.18 32.71 9.00
N VAL A 267 -12.69 33.16 10.16
CA VAL A 267 -12.24 32.63 11.44
C VAL A 267 -12.59 31.14 11.38
N PRO A 268 -11.60 30.24 11.52
CA PRO A 268 -11.89 28.81 11.55
C PRO A 268 -12.95 28.58 12.62
N ASP A 269 -14.06 27.97 12.23
CA ASP A 269 -15.05 27.48 13.18
C ASP A 269 -14.33 26.47 14.08
N GLU A 270 -14.01 26.86 15.33
CA GLU A 270 -13.15 26.08 16.24
C GLU A 270 -13.74 24.69 16.53
N ASP A 271 -15.05 24.52 16.32
CA ASP A 271 -15.76 23.26 16.51
C ASP A 271 -15.90 22.41 15.23
N ALA A 272 -15.41 22.89 14.08
CA ALA A 272 -15.53 22.16 12.82
C ALA A 272 -14.69 20.88 12.84
N ARG A 273 -15.29 19.77 12.37
CA ARG A 273 -14.58 18.48 12.31
C ARG A 273 -13.42 18.56 11.32
N PRO A 274 -12.31 17.83 11.54
CA PRO A 274 -11.17 17.81 10.60
C PRO A 274 -11.57 17.50 9.16
N TYR A 275 -12.56 16.63 8.94
CA TYR A 275 -13.11 16.35 7.61
C TYR A 275 -13.77 17.57 6.93
N GLU A 276 -14.48 18.41 7.69
CA GLU A 276 -15.17 19.60 7.17
C GLU A 276 -14.17 20.69 6.80
N VAL A 277 -13.16 20.89 7.65
CA VAL A 277 -12.02 21.77 7.35
C VAL A 277 -11.29 21.31 6.10
N PHE A 278 -11.09 19.99 5.97
CA PHE A 278 -10.51 19.39 4.78
C PHE A 278 -11.35 19.67 3.52
N LEU A 279 -12.67 19.48 3.55
CA LEU A 279 -13.54 19.79 2.40
C LEU A 279 -13.47 21.26 1.99
N LYS A 280 -13.59 22.18 2.96
CA LYS A 280 -13.47 23.63 2.71
C LYS A 280 -12.13 23.99 2.07
N SER A 281 -11.04 23.36 2.53
CA SER A 281 -9.70 23.60 1.97
C SER A 281 -9.57 23.14 0.51
N MET A 282 -10.25 22.06 0.10
CA MET A 282 -10.24 21.60 -1.29
C MET A 282 -10.98 22.57 -2.24
N GLU A 283 -11.99 23.27 -1.73
CA GLU A 283 -12.77 24.25 -2.49
C GLU A 283 -11.99 25.56 -2.71
N SER A 284 -11.27 26.02 -1.68
CA SER A 284 -10.43 27.23 -1.75
C SER A 284 -9.30 27.08 -2.79
N ARG A 285 -8.80 28.19 -3.38
CA ARG A 285 -7.64 28.16 -4.30
C ARG A 285 -6.30 28.51 -3.62
N SER A 286 -6.32 29.28 -2.53
CA SER A 286 -5.12 29.75 -1.83
C SER A 286 -4.48 28.66 -0.96
N ASP A 287 -5.30 27.83 -0.30
CA ASP A 287 -4.86 26.90 0.75
C ASP A 287 -5.22 25.44 0.43
N ARG A 288 -5.11 25.07 -0.84
CA ARG A 288 -5.43 23.71 -1.30
C ARG A 288 -4.51 22.69 -0.66
N VAL A 289 -5.14 21.69 -0.03
CA VAL A 289 -4.45 20.47 0.38
C VAL A 289 -3.76 19.85 -0.84
N GLN A 290 -2.45 19.72 -0.76
CA GLN A 290 -1.62 19.30 -1.90
C GLN A 290 -1.68 17.79 -2.16
N GLY A 291 -2.32 17.03 -1.27
CA GLY A 291 -2.58 15.61 -1.42
C GLY A 291 -2.45 14.83 -0.10
N PRO A 292 -2.36 13.49 -0.16
CA PRO A 292 -2.38 12.62 1.01
C PRO A 292 -1.18 12.73 1.98
N TRP A 293 -0.21 13.57 1.65
CA TRP A 293 1.01 13.84 2.41
C TRP A 293 0.87 15.04 3.37
N ASP A 294 -0.17 15.86 3.17
CA ASP A 294 -0.51 17.02 4.00
C ASP A 294 -1.06 16.56 5.37
N ASP A 295 -0.71 17.26 6.45
CA ASP A 295 -1.17 16.88 7.79
C ASP A 295 -2.68 17.06 7.95
N ARG A 296 -3.30 18.03 7.26
CA ARG A 296 -4.77 18.18 7.21
C ARG A 296 -5.44 16.96 6.59
N TRP A 297 -4.82 16.35 5.58
CA TRP A 297 -5.33 15.11 4.99
C TRP A 297 -5.31 13.96 5.99
N LYS A 298 -4.22 13.80 6.73
CA LYS A 298 -4.07 12.74 7.72
C LYS A 298 -5.08 12.89 8.86
N GLU A 299 -5.33 14.12 9.30
CA GLU A 299 -6.34 14.42 10.30
C GLU A 299 -7.75 14.09 9.78
N ALA A 300 -8.06 14.43 8.53
CA ALA A 300 -9.30 14.01 7.90
C ALA A 300 -9.42 12.48 7.80
N GLU A 301 -8.35 11.75 7.43
CA GLU A 301 -8.36 10.29 7.44
C GLU A 301 -8.62 9.72 8.84
N ARG A 302 -7.93 10.24 9.87
CA ARG A 302 -8.16 9.83 11.27
C ARG A 302 -9.60 10.06 11.68
N ASP A 303 -10.15 11.25 11.44
CA ASP A 303 -11.53 11.58 11.80
C ASP A 303 -12.52 10.68 11.05
N VAL A 304 -12.34 10.52 9.74
CA VAL A 304 -13.27 9.80 8.88
C VAL A 304 -13.26 8.30 9.13
N TYR A 305 -12.10 7.67 9.26
CA TYR A 305 -12.03 6.23 9.46
C TYR A 305 -12.32 5.83 10.90
N ARG A 306 -12.18 6.72 11.89
CA ARG A 306 -12.60 6.44 13.28
C ARG A 306 -14.08 6.75 13.52
N HIS A 307 -14.62 7.83 12.95
CA HIS A 307 -15.93 8.37 13.33
C HIS A 307 -16.82 8.80 12.15
N GLY A 308 -16.26 9.03 10.96
CA GLY A 308 -16.94 9.76 9.88
C GLY A 308 -18.02 9.02 9.10
N GLY A 309 -18.41 7.80 9.45
CA GLY A 309 -19.47 7.09 8.73
C GLY A 309 -19.10 6.73 7.27
N PHE A 310 -20.06 6.18 6.52
CA PHE A 310 -19.76 5.61 5.19
C PHE A 310 -19.44 6.67 4.12
N VAL A 311 -20.22 7.76 4.06
CA VAL A 311 -20.13 8.75 2.97
C VAL A 311 -18.83 9.56 3.03
N PRO A 312 -18.43 10.17 4.15
CA PRO A 312 -17.11 10.78 4.29
C PRO A 312 -15.96 9.83 3.95
N ALA A 313 -16.05 8.57 4.42
CA ALA A 313 -15.05 7.55 4.10
C ALA A 313 -15.01 7.25 2.61
N LEU A 314 -16.16 7.18 1.95
CA LEU A 314 -16.26 6.96 0.51
C LEU A 314 -15.58 8.09 -0.27
N VAL A 315 -15.79 9.34 0.13
CA VAL A 315 -15.19 10.52 -0.51
C VAL A 315 -13.67 10.49 -0.37
N VAL A 316 -13.15 10.37 0.86
CA VAL A 316 -11.71 10.32 1.13
C VAL A 316 -11.06 9.17 0.36
N ARG A 317 -11.63 7.95 0.42
CA ARG A 317 -11.12 6.79 -0.34
C ARG A 317 -11.11 7.02 -1.84
N SER A 318 -12.17 7.62 -2.39
CA SER A 318 -12.27 7.85 -3.83
C SER A 318 -11.20 8.83 -4.31
N ILE A 319 -10.96 9.90 -3.55
CA ILE A 319 -9.91 10.87 -3.88
C ILE A 319 -8.53 10.24 -3.67
N THR A 320 -8.27 9.55 -2.55
CA THR A 320 -7.00 8.84 -2.32
C THR A 320 -6.73 7.85 -3.44
N TRP A 321 -7.72 7.03 -3.83
CA TRP A 321 -7.58 6.07 -4.92
C TRP A 321 -7.30 6.75 -6.26
N ALA A 322 -8.00 7.85 -6.58
CA ALA A 322 -7.76 8.62 -7.80
C ALA A 322 -6.35 9.21 -7.84
N SER A 323 -5.83 9.71 -6.71
CA SER A 323 -4.43 10.17 -6.62
C SER A 323 -3.45 9.01 -6.79
N MET A 324 -3.71 7.86 -6.14
CA MET A 324 -2.85 6.68 -6.18
C MET A 324 -2.83 6.02 -7.56
N ILE A 325 -3.95 5.96 -8.29
CA ILE A 325 -3.99 5.33 -9.61
C ILE A 325 -3.19 6.14 -10.63
N ILE A 326 -3.18 7.48 -10.53
CA ILE A 326 -2.32 8.34 -11.36
C ILE A 326 -0.86 8.05 -11.05
N PHE A 327 -0.48 8.02 -9.77
CA PHE A 327 0.88 7.67 -9.35
C PHE A 327 1.30 6.26 -9.82
N CYS A 328 0.37 5.30 -9.78
CA CYS A 328 0.60 3.96 -10.31
C CYS A 328 0.83 3.99 -11.82
N LEU A 329 0.00 4.69 -12.60
CA LEU A 329 0.11 4.73 -14.06
C LEU A 329 1.43 5.34 -14.55
N PHE A 330 2.01 6.29 -13.81
CA PHE A 330 3.28 6.93 -14.18
C PHE A 330 4.50 6.39 -13.41
N GLY A 331 4.30 5.45 -12.49
CA GLY A 331 5.38 4.81 -11.72
C GLY A 331 5.14 3.31 -11.58
N PHE A 332 4.58 2.92 -10.44
CA PHE A 332 4.50 1.53 -9.96
C PHE A 332 3.80 0.53 -10.90
N GLY A 333 2.82 0.95 -11.67
CA GLY A 333 2.02 0.10 -12.56
C GLY A 333 2.85 -0.56 -13.67
N TRP A 334 3.94 0.09 -14.11
CA TRP A 334 4.84 -0.51 -15.10
C TRP A 334 5.66 -1.67 -14.53
N HIS A 335 5.93 -1.68 -13.23
CA HIS A 335 6.52 -2.85 -12.57
C HIS A 335 5.60 -4.06 -12.57
N VAL A 336 4.30 -3.83 -12.41
CA VAL A 336 3.31 -4.91 -12.50
C VAL A 336 3.38 -5.55 -13.89
N LEU A 337 3.37 -4.72 -14.95
CA LEU A 337 3.48 -5.22 -16.33
C LEU A 337 4.81 -5.94 -16.58
N MET A 338 5.93 -5.39 -16.08
CA MET A 338 7.24 -6.05 -16.13
C MET A 338 7.20 -7.45 -15.53
N MET A 339 6.65 -7.59 -14.32
CA MET A 339 6.56 -8.88 -13.65
C MET A 339 5.57 -9.83 -14.33
N PHE A 340 4.48 -9.32 -14.91
CA PHE A 340 3.58 -10.14 -15.73
C PHE A 340 4.32 -10.75 -16.93
N MET A 341 5.17 -9.97 -17.62
CA MET A 341 5.99 -10.46 -18.74
C MET A 341 6.98 -11.54 -18.29
N ILE A 342 7.67 -11.32 -17.17
CA ILE A 342 8.57 -12.32 -16.57
C ILE A 342 7.80 -13.61 -16.25
N GLY A 343 6.64 -13.50 -15.59
CA GLY A 343 5.81 -14.67 -15.26
C GLY A 343 5.34 -15.46 -16.47
N ALA A 344 4.92 -14.76 -17.52
CA ALA A 344 4.57 -15.39 -18.79
C ALA A 344 5.77 -16.09 -19.44
N ALA A 345 6.96 -15.48 -19.39
CA ALA A 345 8.18 -16.08 -19.90
C ALA A 345 8.59 -17.33 -19.11
N LEU A 346 8.48 -17.31 -17.77
CA LEU A 346 8.81 -18.43 -16.89
C LEU A 346 7.96 -19.68 -17.19
N ILE A 347 6.66 -19.51 -17.47
CA ILE A 347 5.82 -20.64 -17.91
C ILE A 347 6.30 -21.22 -19.25
N LYS A 348 6.69 -20.36 -20.19
CA LYS A 348 7.14 -20.79 -21.53
C LYS A 348 8.47 -21.53 -21.52
N VAL A 349 9.34 -21.28 -20.53
CA VAL A 349 10.64 -21.98 -20.38
C VAL A 349 10.56 -23.18 -19.44
N ASP A 350 9.36 -23.54 -19.01
CA ASP A 350 9.10 -24.66 -18.12
C ASP A 350 9.67 -24.46 -16.70
N PHE A 351 9.71 -23.21 -16.21
CA PHE A 351 10.41 -22.85 -14.98
C PHE A 351 9.99 -23.69 -13.77
N PHE A 352 8.70 -23.97 -13.58
CA PHE A 352 8.21 -24.67 -12.39
C PHE A 352 8.55 -26.17 -12.35
N SER A 353 9.24 -26.68 -13.38
CA SER A 353 9.67 -28.07 -13.48
C SER A 353 10.91 -28.38 -12.62
N PRO A 354 11.03 -29.58 -12.02
CA PRO A 354 12.25 -30.06 -11.41
C PRO A 354 13.45 -30.04 -12.38
N SER A 355 13.21 -30.14 -13.70
CA SER A 355 14.29 -30.03 -14.69
C SER A 355 15.01 -28.68 -14.69
N ARG A 356 14.40 -27.66 -14.07
CA ARG A 356 14.94 -26.31 -13.92
C ARG A 356 15.50 -26.02 -12.53
N GLU A 357 15.78 -27.05 -11.72
CA GLU A 357 16.35 -26.91 -10.38
C GLU A 357 17.58 -25.98 -10.31
N ARG A 358 18.52 -26.10 -11.28
CA ARG A 358 19.69 -25.22 -11.36
C ARG A 358 19.32 -23.74 -11.49
N TRP A 359 18.23 -23.43 -12.19
CA TRP A 359 17.72 -22.06 -12.31
C TRP A 359 17.12 -21.58 -11.00
N HIS A 360 16.36 -22.42 -10.31
CA HIS A 360 15.80 -22.08 -8.99
C HIS A 360 16.91 -21.75 -8.00
N VAL A 361 17.94 -22.59 -7.90
CA VAL A 361 19.06 -22.37 -6.99
C VAL A 361 19.82 -21.09 -7.33
N ARG A 362 20.08 -20.82 -8.61
CA ARG A 362 20.75 -19.58 -9.04
C ARG A 362 19.95 -18.32 -8.70
N LEU A 363 18.64 -18.32 -8.96
CA LEU A 363 17.78 -17.19 -8.64
C LEU A 363 17.59 -17.01 -7.13
N ALA A 364 17.57 -18.11 -6.37
CA ALA A 364 17.57 -18.06 -4.91
C ALA A 364 18.85 -17.38 -4.38
N TRP A 365 20.02 -17.80 -4.85
CA TRP A 365 21.29 -17.15 -4.51
C TRP A 365 21.37 -15.71 -4.97
N LEU A 366 20.86 -15.39 -6.16
CA LEU A 366 20.83 -14.01 -6.66
C LEU A 366 19.99 -13.10 -5.76
N GLY A 367 18.80 -13.54 -5.36
CA GLY A 367 17.99 -12.74 -4.42
C GLY A 367 18.59 -12.69 -3.02
N LEU A 368 19.28 -13.73 -2.56
CA LEU A 368 19.94 -13.71 -1.25
C LEU A 368 21.19 -12.82 -1.23
N LEU A 369 22.03 -12.87 -2.27
CA LEU A 369 23.31 -12.16 -2.32
C LEU A 369 23.21 -10.74 -2.87
N VAL A 370 22.13 -10.42 -3.59
CA VAL A 370 21.91 -9.09 -4.17
C VAL A 370 20.60 -8.48 -3.69
N GLY A 371 19.49 -9.20 -3.78
CA GLY A 371 18.17 -8.69 -3.40
C GLY A 371 18.04 -8.32 -1.92
N VAL A 372 18.53 -9.18 -1.02
CA VAL A 372 18.51 -8.93 0.43
C VAL A 372 19.43 -7.75 0.80
N PRO A 373 20.71 -7.70 0.39
CA PRO A 373 21.55 -6.53 0.64
C PRO A 373 20.96 -5.22 0.12
N LEU A 374 20.37 -5.19 -1.09
CA LEU A 374 19.71 -4.00 -1.60
C LEU A 374 18.52 -3.57 -0.73
N SER A 375 17.75 -4.53 -0.21
CA SER A 375 16.63 -4.24 0.70
C SER A 375 17.11 -3.74 2.07
N VAL A 376 18.22 -4.29 2.58
CA VAL A 376 18.86 -3.82 3.83
C VAL A 376 19.38 -2.39 3.66
N VAL A 377 20.12 -2.12 2.59
CA VAL A 377 20.65 -0.79 2.29
C VAL A 377 19.51 0.23 2.12
N SER A 378 18.46 -0.15 1.41
CA SER A 378 17.25 0.68 1.24
C SER A 378 16.58 1.02 2.57
N ALA A 379 16.42 0.03 3.46
CA ALA A 379 15.84 0.25 4.78
C ALA A 379 16.75 1.13 5.66
N ALA A 380 18.05 0.84 5.68
CA ALA A 380 19.05 1.61 6.42
C ALA A 380 19.19 3.06 5.93
N ALA A 381 18.97 3.30 4.63
CA ALA A 381 19.05 4.63 4.04
C ALA A 381 18.10 5.65 4.68
N THR A 382 17.00 5.17 5.26
CA THR A 382 16.01 6.00 5.97
C THR A 382 16.57 6.66 7.23
N VAL A 383 17.58 6.06 7.84
CA VAL A 383 18.23 6.56 9.07
C VAL A 383 19.62 7.11 8.80
N LEU A 384 20.34 6.51 7.85
CA LEU A 384 21.74 6.87 7.58
C LEU A 384 21.91 8.09 6.68
N PHE A 385 20.86 8.51 5.97
CA PHE A 385 20.93 9.61 5.02
C PHE A 385 19.78 10.60 5.24
N ASP A 386 20.11 11.88 5.19
CA ASP A 386 19.13 12.95 5.20
C ASP A 386 18.18 12.88 3.99
N PRO A 387 16.96 13.45 4.10
CA PRO A 387 16.07 13.59 2.96
C PRO A 387 16.78 14.30 1.80
N GLY A 388 16.94 13.60 0.67
CA GLY A 388 17.66 14.10 -0.47
C GLY A 388 17.92 13.02 -1.53
N PHE A 389 18.70 13.36 -2.55
CA PHE A 389 18.95 12.47 -3.68
C PHE A 389 19.52 11.11 -3.26
N ALA A 390 20.51 11.09 -2.37
CA ALA A 390 21.17 9.85 -1.94
C ALA A 390 20.18 8.88 -1.27
N ARG A 391 19.36 9.36 -0.32
CA ARG A 391 18.32 8.56 0.32
C ARG A 391 17.30 8.06 -0.70
N ALA A 392 16.79 8.95 -1.56
CA ALA A 392 15.81 8.60 -2.60
C ALA A 392 16.37 7.58 -3.60
N PHE A 393 17.64 7.70 -3.97
CA PHE A 393 18.35 6.78 -4.86
C PHE A 393 18.44 5.39 -4.23
N LEU A 394 18.95 5.28 -3.00
CA LEU A 394 19.10 3.99 -2.31
C LEU A 394 17.75 3.32 -2.03
N GLN A 395 16.76 4.10 -1.60
CA GLN A 395 15.39 3.60 -1.40
C GLN A 395 14.78 3.12 -2.73
N GLY A 396 14.93 3.92 -3.79
CA GLY A 396 14.51 3.60 -5.15
C GLY A 396 15.10 2.26 -5.61
N TRP A 397 16.42 2.08 -5.56
CA TRP A 397 17.06 0.83 -5.99
C TRP A 397 16.62 -0.39 -5.18
N GLY A 398 16.38 -0.24 -3.88
CA GLY A 398 15.81 -1.31 -3.06
C GLY A 398 14.44 -1.77 -3.53
N VAL A 399 13.56 -0.82 -3.89
CA VAL A 399 12.20 -1.14 -4.38
C VAL A 399 12.23 -1.62 -5.83
N MET A 400 12.97 -0.93 -6.71
CA MET A 400 12.98 -1.22 -8.15
C MET A 400 13.72 -2.53 -8.47
N ALA A 401 14.90 -2.76 -7.90
CA ALA A 401 15.71 -3.95 -8.18
C ALA A 401 15.63 -4.99 -7.06
N GLY A 402 15.77 -4.57 -5.80
CA GLY A 402 15.77 -5.48 -4.65
C GLY A 402 14.46 -6.27 -4.53
N GLY A 403 13.31 -5.59 -4.67
CA GLY A 403 11.97 -6.17 -4.64
C GLY A 403 11.77 -7.33 -5.64
N PRO A 404 11.92 -7.09 -6.96
CA PRO A 404 11.81 -8.14 -7.97
C PRO A 404 12.81 -9.28 -7.82
N LEU A 405 14.06 -9.01 -7.43
CA LEU A 405 15.05 -10.06 -7.19
C LEU A 405 14.65 -10.96 -6.03
N MET A 406 14.15 -10.38 -4.94
CA MET A 406 13.62 -11.16 -3.81
C MET A 406 12.34 -11.90 -4.17
N ALA A 407 11.46 -11.33 -5.01
CA ALA A 407 10.30 -12.04 -5.54
C ALA A 407 10.72 -13.29 -6.36
N LEU A 408 11.77 -13.17 -7.19
CA LEU A 408 12.36 -14.29 -7.92
C LEU A 408 13.00 -15.32 -6.98
N MET A 409 13.62 -14.90 -5.88
CA MET A 409 14.09 -15.80 -4.83
C MET A 409 12.92 -16.55 -4.17
N TYR A 410 11.85 -15.86 -3.76
CA TYR A 410 10.70 -16.49 -3.11
C TYR A 410 10.03 -17.52 -4.01
N VAL A 411 9.75 -17.19 -5.29
CA VAL A 411 9.16 -18.17 -6.22
C VAL A 411 10.10 -19.35 -6.44
N SER A 412 11.41 -19.13 -6.49
CA SER A 412 12.41 -20.20 -6.69
C SER A 412 12.50 -21.13 -5.49
N LEU A 413 12.59 -20.57 -4.28
CA LEU A 413 12.67 -21.34 -3.04
C LEU A 413 11.41 -22.18 -2.82
N LEU A 414 10.22 -21.61 -3.07
CA LEU A 414 8.97 -22.34 -2.96
C LEU A 414 8.84 -23.43 -4.02
N THR A 415 9.24 -23.14 -5.25
CA THR A 415 9.25 -24.14 -6.32
C THR A 415 10.20 -25.29 -5.98
N LEU A 416 11.39 -25.00 -5.44
CA LEU A 416 12.32 -26.02 -4.94
C LEU A 416 11.73 -26.83 -3.80
N ALA A 417 11.10 -26.17 -2.82
CA ALA A 417 10.48 -26.85 -1.69
C ALA A 417 9.40 -27.83 -2.15
N VAL A 418 8.54 -27.41 -3.08
CA VAL A 418 7.51 -28.29 -3.65
C VAL A 418 8.12 -29.42 -4.48
N ASN A 419 9.07 -29.11 -5.36
CA ASN A 419 9.68 -30.10 -6.25
C ASN A 419 10.52 -31.15 -5.50
N ARG A 420 11.15 -30.78 -4.37
CA ARG A 420 11.91 -31.69 -3.51
C ARG A 420 11.03 -32.37 -2.45
N GLY A 421 9.74 -32.06 -2.38
CA GLY A 421 8.82 -32.61 -1.38
C GLY A 421 9.09 -32.15 0.05
N TYR A 422 9.68 -30.96 0.24
CA TYR A 422 9.88 -30.37 1.55
C TYR A 422 8.57 -29.85 2.14
N PHE A 423 8.31 -30.19 3.41
CA PHE A 423 7.13 -29.80 4.17
C PHE A 423 5.81 -29.98 3.38
N PRO A 424 5.49 -31.20 2.90
CA PRO A 424 4.36 -31.43 1.98
C PRO A 424 3.00 -31.06 2.59
N ALA A 425 2.85 -31.24 3.91
CA ALA A 425 1.64 -30.81 4.61
C ALA A 425 1.49 -29.28 4.60
N ALA A 426 2.56 -28.53 4.85
CA ALA A 426 2.53 -27.07 4.89
C ALA A 426 2.35 -26.48 3.47
N THR A 427 3.09 -26.98 2.49
CA THR A 427 2.97 -26.53 1.09
C THR A 427 1.58 -26.87 0.53
N GLY A 428 1.05 -28.07 0.81
CA GLY A 428 -0.32 -28.43 0.47
C GLY A 428 -1.38 -27.54 1.13
N ALA A 429 -1.21 -27.24 2.42
CA ALA A 429 -2.13 -26.36 3.15
C ALA A 429 -2.13 -24.93 2.59
N VAL A 430 -0.96 -24.39 2.26
CA VAL A 430 -0.81 -23.06 1.66
C VAL A 430 -1.28 -23.04 0.20
N ALA A 431 -1.14 -24.15 -0.54
CA ALA A 431 -1.70 -24.28 -1.89
C ALA A 431 -3.22 -24.11 -1.89
N ASN A 432 -3.92 -24.62 -0.86
CA ASN A 432 -5.37 -24.44 -0.73
C ASN A 432 -5.75 -22.95 -0.59
N VAL A 433 -4.97 -22.17 0.16
CA VAL A 433 -5.11 -20.70 0.25
C VAL A 433 -4.93 -20.06 -1.13
N GLY A 434 -3.92 -20.47 -1.88
CA GLY A 434 -3.65 -19.95 -3.23
C GLY A 434 -4.70 -20.32 -4.28
N ARG A 435 -5.39 -21.46 -4.14
CA ARG A 435 -6.55 -21.81 -4.97
C ARG A 435 -7.77 -20.95 -4.67
N MET A 436 -7.82 -20.33 -3.50
CA MET A 436 -8.84 -19.39 -3.02
C MET A 436 -8.29 -17.96 -2.92
N ALA A 437 -7.38 -17.58 -3.81
CA ALA A 437 -6.62 -16.35 -3.64
C ALA A 437 -7.46 -15.06 -3.63
N LEU A 438 -8.47 -14.95 -4.51
CA LEU A 438 -9.39 -13.81 -4.56
C LEU A 438 -10.29 -13.79 -3.33
N THR A 439 -10.80 -14.95 -2.90
CA THR A 439 -11.59 -15.05 -1.65
C THR A 439 -10.76 -14.57 -0.46
N ASN A 440 -9.54 -15.08 -0.28
CA ASN A 440 -8.70 -14.73 0.86
C ASN A 440 -8.24 -13.27 0.82
N TYR A 441 -7.94 -12.71 -0.35
CA TYR A 441 -7.63 -11.29 -0.51
C TYR A 441 -8.78 -10.36 -0.09
N LEU A 442 -10.00 -10.65 -0.54
CA LEU A 442 -11.17 -9.86 -0.17
C LEU A 442 -11.54 -10.06 1.31
N MET A 443 -11.40 -11.28 1.82
CA MET A 443 -11.60 -11.58 3.24
C MET A 443 -10.61 -10.81 4.13
N GLN A 444 -9.33 -10.72 3.73
CA GLN A 444 -8.33 -9.89 4.45
C GLN A 444 -8.76 -8.44 4.54
N SER A 445 -9.30 -7.89 3.45
CA SER A 445 -9.77 -6.51 3.42
C SER A 445 -10.95 -6.32 4.35
N VAL A 446 -11.96 -7.19 4.28
CA VAL A 446 -13.14 -7.14 5.17
C VAL A 446 -12.75 -7.26 6.64
N ILE A 447 -11.83 -8.17 6.97
CA ILE A 447 -11.34 -8.34 8.36
C ILE A 447 -10.57 -7.09 8.80
N ALA A 448 -9.65 -6.58 7.98
CA ALA A 448 -8.84 -5.43 8.34
C ALA A 448 -9.70 -4.18 8.52
N THR A 449 -10.62 -3.89 7.59
CA THR A 449 -11.51 -2.73 7.71
C THR A 449 -12.49 -2.89 8.85
N PHE A 450 -12.95 -4.09 9.19
CA PHE A 450 -13.71 -4.33 10.41
C PHE A 450 -12.90 -4.00 11.68
N ILE A 451 -11.60 -4.32 11.71
CA ILE A 451 -10.77 -4.03 12.88
C ILE A 451 -10.46 -2.53 12.99
N PHE A 452 -10.10 -1.87 11.90
CA PHE A 452 -9.61 -0.50 11.98
C PHE A 452 -10.70 0.56 11.80
N TYR A 453 -11.76 0.31 11.03
CA TYR A 453 -12.71 1.38 10.66
C TYR A 453 -13.90 1.48 11.60
N TRP A 454 -14.57 2.63 11.55
CA TRP A 454 -15.67 3.09 12.43
C TRP A 454 -16.82 2.09 12.61
N TYR A 455 -17.10 1.25 11.61
CA TYR A 455 -18.24 0.33 11.65
C TYR A 455 -17.94 -0.99 12.37
N GLY A 456 -16.69 -1.23 12.78
CA GLY A 456 -16.28 -2.41 13.54
C GLY A 456 -15.63 -2.02 14.86
N LEU A 457 -14.33 -2.21 15.01
CA LEU A 457 -13.61 -1.90 16.27
C LEU A 457 -13.01 -0.48 16.30
N GLY A 458 -12.96 0.25 15.17
CA GLY A 458 -12.55 1.66 15.15
C GLY A 458 -11.09 1.93 15.54
N LEU A 459 -10.19 0.93 15.43
CA LEU A 459 -8.80 1.02 15.89
C LEU A 459 -7.84 1.72 14.91
N PHE A 460 -8.35 2.51 13.96
CA PHE A 460 -7.53 3.23 12.98
C PHE A 460 -6.54 4.16 13.69
N ASP A 461 -5.26 4.06 13.34
CA ASP A 461 -4.15 4.84 13.88
C ASP A 461 -3.98 4.70 15.41
N GLN A 462 -4.36 3.53 15.97
CA GLN A 462 -4.25 3.21 17.41
C GLN A 462 -3.49 1.91 17.70
N VAL A 463 -3.10 1.18 16.65
CA VAL A 463 -2.48 -0.14 16.77
C VAL A 463 -1.01 -0.03 16.38
N SER A 464 -0.14 -0.52 17.26
CA SER A 464 1.30 -0.52 17.01
C SER A 464 1.68 -1.46 15.85
N ARG A 465 2.85 -1.27 15.26
CA ARG A 465 3.27 -2.08 14.11
C ARG A 465 3.50 -3.53 14.50
N VAL A 466 4.04 -3.79 15.69
CA VAL A 466 4.22 -5.15 16.22
C VAL A 466 2.88 -5.87 16.39
N ALA A 467 1.87 -5.15 16.89
CA ALA A 467 0.53 -5.69 17.02
C ALA A 467 -0.05 -6.03 15.64
N CYS A 468 0.09 -5.14 14.65
CA CYS A 468 -0.31 -5.41 13.26
C CYS A 468 0.37 -6.67 12.68
N VAL A 469 1.69 -6.82 12.85
CA VAL A 469 2.41 -8.02 12.40
C VAL A 469 1.86 -9.28 13.07
N SER A 470 1.61 -9.22 14.37
CA SER A 470 1.06 -10.35 15.15
C SER A 470 -0.35 -10.72 14.67
N MET A 471 -1.19 -9.72 14.40
CA MET A 471 -2.54 -9.91 13.86
C MET A 471 -2.52 -10.58 12.48
N VAL A 472 -1.59 -10.19 11.59
CA VAL A 472 -1.44 -10.82 10.27
C VAL A 472 -1.17 -12.31 10.40
N LEU A 473 -0.26 -12.72 11.29
CA LEU A 473 0.06 -14.12 11.51
C LEU A 473 -1.15 -14.91 12.02
N GLY A 474 -1.89 -14.35 12.98
CA GLY A 474 -3.12 -14.96 13.51
C GLY A 474 -4.23 -15.08 12.47
N ILE A 475 -4.53 -13.99 11.76
CA ILE A 475 -5.56 -13.95 10.71
C ILE A 475 -5.19 -14.92 9.58
N TYR A 476 -3.93 -14.90 9.12
CA TYR A 476 -3.50 -15.78 8.03
C TYR A 476 -3.55 -17.25 8.44
N LEU A 477 -3.21 -17.60 9.68
CA LEU A 477 -3.36 -18.96 10.19
C LEU A 477 -4.83 -19.41 10.14
N VAL A 478 -5.76 -18.56 10.58
CA VAL A 478 -7.20 -18.84 10.47
C VAL A 478 -7.62 -19.00 9.00
N GLN A 479 -7.11 -18.17 8.09
CA GLN A 479 -7.37 -18.31 6.65
C GLN A 479 -6.82 -19.60 6.06
N VAL A 480 -5.66 -20.08 6.51
CA VAL A 480 -5.11 -21.38 6.13
C VAL A 480 -6.07 -22.48 6.58
N LEU A 481 -6.47 -22.49 7.86
CA LEU A 481 -7.40 -23.50 8.38
C LEU A 481 -8.73 -23.47 7.63
N PHE A 482 -9.33 -22.29 7.49
CA PHE A 482 -10.57 -22.07 6.74
C PHE A 482 -10.45 -22.57 5.31
N SER A 483 -9.38 -22.22 4.58
CA SER A 483 -9.20 -22.63 3.19
C SER A 483 -9.05 -24.15 3.05
N ASN A 484 -8.40 -24.81 4.02
CA ASN A 484 -8.24 -26.26 4.01
C ASN A 484 -9.58 -26.98 4.26
N VAL A 485 -10.34 -26.53 5.27
CA VAL A 485 -11.68 -27.05 5.54
C VAL A 485 -12.62 -26.76 4.36
N TRP A 486 -12.60 -25.55 3.82
CA TRP A 486 -13.45 -25.19 2.68
C TRP A 486 -13.17 -26.08 1.45
N MET A 487 -11.89 -26.27 1.12
CA MET A 487 -11.49 -27.05 -0.04
C MET A 487 -11.73 -28.56 0.11
N SER A 488 -12.06 -29.07 1.29
CA SER A 488 -12.52 -30.46 1.44
C SER A 488 -13.95 -30.67 0.98
N PHE A 489 -14.79 -29.63 1.00
CA PHE A 489 -16.20 -29.70 0.57
C PHE A 489 -16.42 -29.12 -0.83
N PHE A 490 -15.66 -28.08 -1.20
CA PHE A 490 -15.92 -27.28 -2.40
C PHE A 490 -14.75 -27.31 -3.40
N LEU A 491 -15.08 -27.09 -4.68
CA LEU A 491 -14.11 -27.05 -5.79
C LEU A 491 -13.39 -25.70 -5.93
N TYR A 492 -14.02 -24.62 -5.46
CA TYR A 492 -13.55 -23.24 -5.61
C TYR A 492 -13.88 -22.46 -4.34
N GLY A 493 -13.12 -21.41 -4.07
CA GLY A 493 -13.56 -20.40 -3.12
C GLY A 493 -14.79 -19.65 -3.63
N PRO A 494 -15.59 -19.04 -2.73
CA PRO A 494 -16.81 -18.32 -3.11
C PRO A 494 -16.60 -17.27 -4.20
N MET A 495 -15.52 -16.47 -4.08
CA MET A 495 -15.24 -15.39 -5.03
C MET A 495 -14.66 -15.92 -6.33
N GLU A 496 -13.89 -17.01 -6.29
CA GLU A 496 -13.45 -17.70 -7.50
C GLU A 496 -14.63 -18.32 -8.26
N TRP A 497 -15.61 -18.87 -7.55
CA TRP A 497 -16.84 -19.40 -8.15
C TRP A 497 -17.65 -18.30 -8.81
N LEU A 498 -17.88 -17.17 -8.11
CA LEU A 498 -18.59 -16.02 -8.64
C LEU A 498 -17.87 -15.43 -9.86
N TRP A 499 -16.54 -15.30 -9.77
CA TRP A 499 -15.72 -14.82 -10.89
C TRP A 499 -15.83 -15.73 -12.12
N ARG A 500 -15.86 -17.07 -11.92
CA ARG A 500 -16.08 -18.04 -13.00
C ARG A 500 -17.49 -17.92 -13.57
N LEU A 501 -18.51 -17.83 -12.73
CA LEU A 501 -19.89 -17.63 -13.16
C LEU A 501 -20.00 -16.43 -14.10
N LEU A 502 -19.45 -15.27 -13.70
CA LEU A 502 -19.49 -14.04 -14.49
C LEU A 502 -18.61 -14.10 -15.76
N THR A 503 -17.49 -14.82 -15.72
CA THR A 503 -16.60 -14.96 -16.90
C THR A 503 -17.19 -15.91 -17.96
N TYR A 504 -17.69 -17.06 -17.52
CA TYR A 504 -18.19 -18.11 -18.40
C TYR A 504 -19.69 -17.98 -18.72
N LEU A 505 -20.41 -17.13 -17.98
CA LEU A 505 -21.87 -16.97 -18.06
C LEU A 505 -22.61 -18.30 -17.92
N ARG A 506 -22.06 -19.19 -17.09
CA ARG A 506 -22.58 -20.53 -16.79
C ARG A 506 -22.31 -20.84 -15.34
N VAL A 507 -23.29 -21.40 -14.65
CA VAL A 507 -23.20 -21.82 -13.25
C VAL A 507 -22.22 -23.00 -13.14
N PRO A 508 -21.02 -22.82 -12.58
CA PRO A 508 -20.10 -23.93 -12.34
C PRO A 508 -20.60 -24.77 -11.15
N SER A 509 -20.31 -26.08 -11.14
CA SER A 509 -20.51 -26.88 -9.93
C SER A 509 -19.65 -26.33 -8.80
N LEU A 510 -20.25 -26.09 -7.64
CA LEU A 510 -19.55 -25.63 -6.45
C LEU A 510 -19.07 -26.81 -5.59
N PHE A 511 -19.89 -27.86 -5.49
CA PHE A 511 -19.62 -29.04 -4.67
C PHE A 511 -18.74 -30.05 -5.40
N ARG A 512 -17.88 -30.73 -4.63
CA ARG A 512 -17.21 -31.95 -5.10
C ARG A 512 -18.23 -33.07 -5.24
N THR A 513 -18.24 -33.73 -6.39
CA THR A 513 -18.95 -35.00 -6.61
C THR A 513 -17.97 -36.16 -6.55
N ALA A 514 -18.41 -37.38 -6.23
CA ALA A 514 -17.55 -38.57 -6.23
C ALA A 514 -16.84 -38.84 -7.59
N SER A 515 -17.42 -38.34 -8.69
CA SER A 515 -16.81 -38.35 -10.02
C SER A 515 -15.68 -37.32 -10.20
N SER A 516 -15.71 -36.21 -9.46
CA SER A 516 -14.71 -35.16 -9.52
C SER A 516 -13.38 -35.55 -8.86
N ASP A 517 -13.41 -36.42 -7.84
CA ASP A 517 -12.20 -36.96 -7.21
C ASP A 517 -11.50 -38.04 -8.07
N ARG A 518 -12.26 -38.83 -8.86
CA ARG A 518 -11.68 -39.81 -9.82
C ARG A 518 -10.96 -39.16 -11.01
N ALA A 519 -11.29 -37.91 -11.33
CA ALA A 519 -10.57 -37.16 -12.35
C ALA A 519 -9.24 -36.56 -11.84
N VAL A 520 -8.98 -36.64 -10.53
CA VAL A 520 -7.85 -35.97 -9.85
C VAL A 520 -6.90 -36.95 -9.14
N GLY A 521 -7.13 -38.27 -9.19
CA GLY A 521 -6.08 -39.25 -8.87
C GLY A 521 -6.53 -40.71 -8.97
N PRO A 522 -5.60 -41.68 -8.84
CA PRO A 522 -4.13 -41.59 -8.81
C PRO A 522 -3.41 -41.59 -10.18
#